data_AF-R5EWT6-F1
#
_entry.id   AF-R5EWT6-F1
#
_cell.length_a   1.000
_cell.length_b   1.000
_cell.length_c   1.000
_cell.angle_alpha   90.00
_cell.angle_beta   90.00
_cell.angle_gamma   90.00
#
_symmetry.space_group_name_H-M   'P 1'
#
loop_
_entity.id
_entity.type
_entity.pdbx_description
1 polymer ?
#
loop_
_entity_poly.entity_id
_entity_poly.type
_entity_poly.pdbx_seq_one_letter_code
_entity_poly.pdbx_strand_id
1 'polypeptide(L)'
;MKTHLRRLLMCCLLLLILPMAAFAEENELPVEWVRYGHGLPNPASVDAHGLTEEAITLEGVAYAPKLENGRVYVRLEDLAAAKLVRENGDALQTLGLAVSDLQIENGQLKAPGKEEALAQFLSTAGVGVSLNDSFTLANAGEGKLIVRIAGFAAKDSTDAAPAAGDGEVAVEAKGASHLDPYEDSTIPRPSVTTVHVYYVGATSYPVDSAAPGDNQEQSPLRRVTVSTFLIGVAYSQEDLDNGVSYYLTLDSEDPSSALSFDIRDENHTSLTPGTTYKALDAAEKSTNAAYSDTSMNVAGHSEEAGKMFPTIRLSSDPDGKDIVKNIRFENKTPEGTEFVEQGENGHTPTGNPPAGYHHDQNRDKGRATAYAPDSITTVTTNPGDPTDVVIEIRDVVYVGDLKPSAW
;
A
#
# COMPACT_ATOMS: atom_id res chain seq x y z
N MET A 1 -63.28 23.50 -16.02
CA MET A 1 -62.53 22.22 -16.06
C MET A 1 -61.22 22.25 -16.85
N LYS A 2 -61.04 23.05 -17.91
CA LYS A 2 -59.81 23.03 -18.74
C LYS A 2 -58.54 23.64 -18.11
N THR A 3 -58.66 24.51 -17.11
CA THR A 3 -57.52 25.21 -16.47
C THR A 3 -56.87 24.44 -15.32
N HIS A 4 -57.64 23.69 -14.54
CA HIS A 4 -57.11 22.88 -13.44
C HIS A 4 -56.40 21.61 -13.92
N LEU A 5 -56.90 21.00 -15.01
CA LEU A 5 -56.27 19.82 -15.61
C LEU A 5 -54.90 20.16 -16.24
N ARG A 6 -54.75 21.36 -16.82
CA ARG A 6 -53.45 21.86 -17.33
C ARG A 6 -52.42 22.10 -16.23
N ARG A 7 -52.84 22.60 -15.05
CA ARG A 7 -51.94 22.79 -13.91
C ARG A 7 -51.49 21.47 -13.29
N LEU A 8 -52.40 20.49 -13.19
CA LEU A 8 -52.05 19.16 -12.69
C LEU A 8 -51.09 18.44 -13.64
N LEU A 9 -51.34 18.51 -14.96
CA LEU A 9 -50.47 17.90 -15.96
C LEU A 9 -49.07 18.55 -15.99
N MET A 10 -48.97 19.86 -15.77
CA MET A 10 -47.68 20.57 -15.70
C MET A 10 -46.90 20.24 -14.42
N CYS A 11 -47.58 20.04 -13.29
CA CYS A 11 -46.94 19.54 -12.06
C CYS A 11 -46.47 18.09 -12.21
N CYS A 12 -47.25 17.22 -12.86
CA CYS A 12 -46.82 15.85 -13.15
C CYS A 12 -45.67 15.80 -14.16
N LEU A 13 -45.62 16.73 -15.12
CA LEU A 13 -44.50 16.86 -16.05
C LEU A 13 -43.24 17.38 -15.32
N LEU A 14 -43.36 18.36 -14.41
CA LEU A 14 -42.26 18.83 -13.57
C LEU A 14 -41.68 17.74 -12.64
N LEU A 15 -42.51 16.80 -12.18
CA LEU A 15 -42.07 15.62 -11.42
C LEU A 15 -41.40 14.54 -12.29
N LEU A 16 -41.62 14.55 -13.61
CA LEU A 16 -41.03 13.61 -14.56
C LEU A 16 -39.74 14.13 -15.25
N ILE A 17 -39.44 15.43 -15.14
CA ILE A 17 -38.23 16.07 -15.73
C ILE A 17 -37.13 16.29 -14.67
N LEU A 18 -37.29 15.73 -13.47
CA LEU A 18 -36.17 15.57 -12.52
C LEU A 18 -35.63 14.13 -12.59
N PRO A 19 -34.81 13.79 -13.59
CA PRO A 19 -33.75 12.82 -13.39
C PRO A 19 -32.38 13.49 -13.56
N MET A 20 -31.43 13.08 -12.71
CA MET A 20 -29.98 13.34 -12.76
C MET A 20 -29.46 14.64 -12.14
N ALA A 21 -29.65 14.80 -10.82
CA ALA A 21 -28.73 15.57 -9.98
C ALA A 21 -28.96 15.25 -8.50
N ALA A 22 -28.81 13.98 -8.13
CA ALA A 22 -28.56 13.53 -6.75
C ALA A 22 -28.34 12.01 -6.78
N PHE A 23 -27.29 11.56 -7.47
CA PHE A 23 -26.46 10.56 -6.80
C PHE A 23 -25.80 11.37 -5.68
N ALA A 24 -26.42 11.37 -4.50
CA ALA A 24 -25.65 11.69 -3.31
C ALA A 24 -24.47 10.73 -3.33
N GLU A 25 -23.25 11.25 -3.23
CA GLU A 25 -22.12 10.48 -2.74
C GLU A 25 -22.66 9.60 -1.61
N GLU A 26 -22.46 8.30 -1.71
CA GLU A 26 -22.49 7.44 -0.55
C GLU A 26 -21.43 8.07 0.37
N ASN A 27 -21.87 8.87 1.34
CA ASN A 27 -20.97 9.50 2.31
C ASN A 27 -20.34 8.33 3.07
N GLU A 28 -19.20 7.85 2.57
CA GLU A 28 -18.37 6.91 3.28
C GLU A 28 -18.07 7.57 4.63
N LEU A 29 -18.57 6.93 5.70
CA LEU A 29 -18.35 7.44 7.04
C LEU A 29 -16.83 7.53 7.29
N PRO A 30 -16.34 8.60 7.94
CA PRO A 30 -14.93 8.72 8.25
C PRO A 30 -14.47 7.51 9.07
N VAL A 31 -13.29 6.98 8.71
CA VAL A 31 -12.71 5.79 9.32
C VAL A 31 -11.55 6.20 10.22
N GLU A 32 -11.64 5.85 11.50
CA GLU A 32 -10.63 6.11 12.51
C GLU A 32 -9.98 4.80 12.96
N TRP A 33 -8.65 4.74 12.91
CA TRP A 33 -7.89 3.54 13.22
C TRP A 33 -7.43 3.55 14.68
N VAL A 34 -7.69 2.46 15.40
CA VAL A 34 -7.34 2.31 16.83
C VAL A 34 -6.43 1.11 17.06
N ARG A 35 -5.47 1.26 17.98
CA ARG A 35 -4.57 0.19 18.42
C ARG A 35 -4.73 0.02 19.93
N TYR A 36 -4.65 -1.22 20.40
CA TYR A 36 -4.78 -1.55 21.82
C TYR A 36 -3.67 -2.51 22.27
N GLY A 37 -3.48 -2.69 23.56
CA GLY A 37 -2.49 -3.64 24.09
C GLY A 37 -1.52 -3.00 25.08
N HIS A 38 -0.43 -3.70 25.37
CA HIS A 38 0.54 -3.27 26.38
C HIS A 38 1.20 -1.92 26.01
N GLY A 39 1.19 -0.96 26.94
CA GLY A 39 1.80 0.36 26.74
C GLY A 39 0.95 1.37 25.94
N LEU A 40 -0.14 0.93 25.31
CA LEU A 40 -1.03 1.78 24.54
C LEU A 40 -2.22 2.29 25.36
N PRO A 41 -2.75 3.48 25.05
CA PRO A 41 -3.90 4.03 25.76
C PRO A 41 -5.15 3.18 25.54
N ASN A 42 -5.77 2.76 26.63
CA ASN A 42 -7.11 2.20 26.65
C ASN A 42 -7.94 2.98 27.68
N PRO A 43 -8.82 3.90 27.25
CA PRO A 43 -9.36 4.07 25.90
C PRO A 43 -8.38 4.68 24.87
N ALA A 44 -8.47 4.22 23.63
CA ALA A 44 -7.88 4.88 22.47
C ALA A 44 -8.70 6.13 22.12
N SER A 45 -8.05 7.19 21.64
CA SER A 45 -8.71 8.47 21.35
C SER A 45 -8.67 8.78 19.87
N VAL A 46 -9.82 9.07 19.27
CA VAL A 46 -9.97 9.35 17.82
C VAL A 46 -10.83 10.60 17.61
N ASP A 47 -10.80 11.17 16.41
CA ASP A 47 -11.66 12.33 16.10
C ASP A 47 -13.14 11.93 16.20
N ALA A 48 -13.96 12.80 16.80
CA ALA A 48 -15.37 12.53 17.01
C ALA A 48 -16.21 12.70 15.74
N HIS A 49 -15.71 13.36 14.69
CA HIS A 49 -16.42 13.47 13.39
C HIS A 49 -17.89 13.90 13.50
N GLY A 50 -18.17 14.89 14.37
CA GLY A 50 -19.51 15.38 14.61
C GLY A 50 -20.39 14.50 15.51
N LEU A 51 -19.81 13.50 16.19
CA LEU A 51 -20.47 12.83 17.31
C LEU A 51 -20.77 13.83 18.42
N THR A 52 -21.99 13.72 18.97
CA THR A 52 -22.47 14.55 20.08
C THR A 52 -22.75 13.68 21.30
N GLU A 53 -22.83 14.26 22.50
CA GLU A 53 -23.09 13.52 23.74
C GLU A 53 -24.48 12.86 23.80
N GLU A 54 -25.38 13.17 22.87
CA GLU A 54 -26.77 12.72 22.88
C GLU A 54 -26.97 11.43 22.08
N ALA A 55 -27.56 10.40 22.71
CA ALA A 55 -28.01 9.17 22.04
C ALA A 55 -26.93 8.48 21.17
N ILE A 56 -25.71 8.39 21.70
CA ILE A 56 -24.61 7.68 21.05
C ILE A 56 -24.90 6.18 21.09
N THR A 57 -24.65 5.50 19.97
CA THR A 57 -24.66 4.04 19.89
C THR A 57 -23.38 3.52 19.26
N LEU A 58 -22.99 2.32 19.70
CA LEU A 58 -21.90 1.52 19.12
C LEU A 58 -22.51 0.24 18.57
N GLU A 59 -22.49 0.05 17.25
CA GLU A 59 -23.19 -1.06 16.57
C GLU A 59 -24.69 -1.12 16.95
N GLY A 60 -25.33 0.04 17.17
CA GLY A 60 -26.73 0.15 17.57
C GLY A 60 -27.01 -0.08 19.06
N VAL A 61 -26.03 -0.50 19.86
CA VAL A 61 -26.15 -0.62 21.32
C VAL A 61 -25.95 0.74 21.97
N ALA A 62 -26.75 1.10 22.98
CA ALA A 62 -26.59 2.36 23.69
C ALA A 62 -25.19 2.45 24.33
N TYR A 63 -24.47 3.54 24.06
CA TYR A 63 -23.07 3.70 24.42
C TYR A 63 -22.81 5.11 24.97
N ALA A 64 -22.02 5.22 26.03
CA ALA A 64 -21.66 6.50 26.63
C ALA A 64 -20.13 6.63 26.70
N PRO A 65 -19.45 6.86 25.56
CA PRO A 65 -18.01 7.11 25.57
C PRO A 65 -17.70 8.43 26.27
N LYS A 66 -16.45 8.59 26.71
CA LYS A 66 -15.95 9.91 27.05
C LYS A 66 -15.79 10.70 25.75
N LEU A 67 -16.36 11.90 25.70
CA LEU A 67 -16.14 12.90 24.66
C LEU A 67 -15.44 14.10 25.30
N GLU A 68 -14.31 14.52 24.75
CA GLU A 68 -13.57 15.68 25.25
C GLU A 68 -12.75 16.31 24.13
N ASN A 69 -12.78 17.64 24.01
CA ASN A 69 -11.99 18.40 23.03
C ASN A 69 -12.15 17.92 21.57
N GLY A 70 -13.38 17.55 21.18
CA GLY A 70 -13.66 17.05 19.82
C GLY A 70 -13.18 15.62 19.57
N ARG A 71 -12.77 14.89 20.60
CA ARG A 71 -12.33 13.49 20.50
C ARG A 71 -13.27 12.56 21.21
N VAL A 72 -13.41 11.35 20.68
CA VAL A 72 -14.10 10.23 21.32
C VAL A 72 -13.08 9.22 21.84
N TYR A 73 -13.31 8.71 23.04
CA TYR A 73 -12.43 7.77 23.72
C TYR A 73 -13.09 6.38 23.76
N VAL A 74 -12.53 5.45 22.99
CA VAL A 74 -13.08 4.13 22.72
C VAL A 74 -12.23 3.08 23.42
N ARG A 75 -12.85 2.19 24.20
CA ARG A 75 -12.13 1.10 24.86
C ARG A 75 -12.17 -0.18 24.07
N LEU A 76 -11.12 -0.98 24.20
CA LEU A 76 -11.08 -2.30 23.58
C LEU A 76 -12.24 -3.17 24.06
N GLU A 77 -12.54 -3.11 25.35
CA GLU A 77 -13.60 -3.90 25.98
C GLU A 77 -14.98 -3.45 25.51
N ASP A 78 -15.17 -2.17 25.19
CA ASP A 78 -16.44 -1.66 24.62
C ASP A 78 -16.66 -2.22 23.21
N LEU A 79 -15.60 -2.29 22.40
CA LEU A 79 -15.65 -2.90 21.07
C LEU A 79 -15.96 -4.39 21.14
N ALA A 80 -15.35 -5.11 22.09
CA ALA A 80 -15.64 -6.52 22.31
C ALA A 80 -17.09 -6.74 22.75
N ALA A 81 -17.62 -5.90 23.65
CA ALA A 81 -19.01 -5.94 24.06
C ALA A 81 -19.97 -5.71 22.88
N ALA A 82 -19.68 -4.74 22.02
CA ALA A 82 -20.47 -4.48 20.81
C ALA A 82 -20.43 -5.66 19.82
N LYS A 83 -19.24 -6.22 19.57
CA LYS A 83 -19.07 -7.39 18.70
C LYS A 83 -19.86 -8.59 19.21
N LEU A 84 -19.88 -8.78 20.54
CA LEU A 84 -20.59 -9.90 21.17
C LEU A 84 -22.08 -9.85 20.83
N VAL A 85 -22.66 -8.65 20.89
CA VAL A 85 -24.07 -8.41 20.52
C VAL A 85 -24.29 -8.67 19.03
N ARG A 86 -23.42 -8.11 18.17
CA ARG A 86 -23.52 -8.25 16.71
C ARG A 86 -23.48 -9.70 16.26
N GLU A 87 -22.56 -10.49 16.81
CA GLU A 87 -22.33 -11.88 16.37
C GLU A 87 -23.29 -12.90 17.00
N ASN A 88 -24.00 -12.54 18.07
CA ASN A 88 -24.87 -13.45 18.82
C ASN A 88 -26.32 -12.96 18.90
N GLY A 89 -26.80 -12.24 17.88
CA GLY A 89 -28.16 -11.69 17.82
C GLY A 89 -29.27 -12.73 18.04
N ASP A 90 -29.16 -13.92 17.43
CA ASP A 90 -30.17 -14.99 17.57
C ASP A 90 -30.27 -15.53 19.01
N ALA A 91 -29.13 -15.61 19.69
CA ALA A 91 -29.06 -16.06 21.09
C ALA A 91 -29.67 -15.02 22.04
N LEU A 92 -29.41 -13.73 21.80
CA LEU A 92 -30.06 -12.63 22.52
C LEU A 92 -31.59 -12.67 22.33
N GLN A 93 -32.04 -12.85 21.09
CA GLN A 93 -33.47 -12.90 20.77
C GLN A 93 -34.18 -14.07 21.48
N THR A 94 -33.54 -15.24 21.52
CA THR A 94 -34.06 -16.44 22.21
C THR A 94 -34.26 -16.20 23.71
N LEU A 95 -33.41 -15.38 24.31
CA LEU A 95 -33.49 -14.98 25.72
C LEU A 95 -34.38 -13.74 25.95
N GLY A 96 -35.03 -13.22 24.91
CA GLY A 96 -35.91 -12.05 25.01
C GLY A 96 -35.18 -10.72 25.24
N LEU A 97 -33.91 -10.65 24.84
CA LEU A 97 -33.08 -9.45 24.88
C LEU A 97 -33.04 -8.81 23.49
N ALA A 98 -33.59 -7.59 23.35
CA ALA A 98 -33.40 -6.78 22.16
C ALA A 98 -32.13 -5.92 22.29
N VAL A 99 -31.51 -5.55 21.17
CA VAL A 99 -30.34 -4.64 21.15
C VAL A 99 -30.66 -3.32 21.87
N SER A 100 -31.89 -2.82 21.75
CA SER A 100 -32.36 -1.60 22.43
C SER A 100 -32.47 -1.73 23.96
N ASP A 101 -32.46 -2.95 24.49
CA ASP A 101 -32.47 -3.20 25.94
C ASP A 101 -31.05 -3.17 26.53
N LEU A 102 -30.02 -3.11 25.68
CA LEU A 102 -28.63 -3.24 26.07
C LEU A 102 -27.91 -1.89 26.12
N GLN A 103 -26.97 -1.80 27.06
CA GLN A 103 -26.08 -0.66 27.25
C GLN A 103 -24.65 -1.16 27.42
N ILE A 104 -23.68 -0.47 26.81
CA ILE A 104 -22.25 -0.73 27.02
C ILE A 104 -21.72 0.32 27.99
N GLU A 105 -21.19 -0.14 29.12
CA GLU A 105 -20.54 0.72 30.11
C GLU A 105 -19.21 0.10 30.57
N ASN A 106 -18.10 0.78 30.28
CA ASN A 106 -16.75 0.38 30.72
C ASN A 106 -16.42 -1.08 30.38
N GLY A 107 -16.75 -1.53 29.17
CA GLY A 107 -16.49 -2.88 28.69
C GLY A 107 -17.50 -3.93 29.13
N GLN A 108 -18.54 -3.53 29.87
CA GLN A 108 -19.59 -4.44 30.34
C GLN A 108 -20.89 -4.17 29.60
N LEU A 109 -21.52 -5.25 29.12
CA LEU A 109 -22.92 -5.19 28.73
C LEU A 109 -23.78 -5.11 29.99
N LYS A 110 -24.78 -4.23 29.94
CA LYS A 110 -25.84 -4.10 30.94
C LYS A 110 -27.19 -4.20 30.24
N ALA A 111 -28.15 -4.80 30.93
CA ALA A 111 -29.53 -4.91 30.48
C ALA A 111 -30.44 -4.56 31.67
N PRO A 112 -30.67 -3.26 31.95
CA PRO A 112 -31.45 -2.83 33.11
C PRO A 112 -32.85 -3.48 33.12
N GLY A 113 -33.17 -4.22 34.18
CA GLY A 113 -34.43 -4.95 34.33
C GLY A 113 -34.50 -6.30 33.60
N LYS A 114 -33.40 -6.76 32.98
CA LYS A 114 -33.26 -8.07 32.34
C LYS A 114 -31.92 -8.74 32.69
N GLU A 115 -31.44 -8.52 33.91
CA GLU A 115 -30.11 -8.95 34.36
C GLU A 115 -29.93 -10.47 34.35
N GLU A 116 -30.97 -11.24 34.68
CA GLU A 116 -30.92 -12.71 34.68
C GLU A 116 -30.78 -13.29 33.27
N ALA A 117 -31.51 -12.72 32.30
CA ALA A 117 -31.39 -13.10 30.89
C ALA A 117 -30.01 -12.76 30.34
N LEU A 118 -29.46 -11.60 30.72
CA LEU A 118 -28.10 -11.20 30.32
C LEU A 118 -27.04 -12.10 30.95
N ALA A 119 -27.17 -12.48 32.22
CA ALA A 119 -26.24 -13.41 32.86
C ALA A 119 -26.25 -14.78 32.18
N GLN A 120 -27.42 -15.27 31.78
CA GLN A 120 -27.53 -16.50 31.01
C GLN A 120 -26.86 -16.38 29.64
N PHE A 121 -27.05 -15.26 28.93
CA PHE A 121 -26.39 -14.98 27.66
C PHE A 121 -24.85 -15.00 27.78
N LEU A 122 -24.31 -14.27 28.77
CA LEU A 122 -22.86 -14.17 28.98
C LEU A 122 -22.21 -15.49 29.45
N SER A 123 -23.00 -16.43 29.97
CA SER A 123 -22.49 -17.75 30.40
C SER A 123 -22.15 -18.69 29.24
N THR A 124 -22.66 -18.41 28.04
CA THR A 124 -22.52 -19.28 26.86
C THR A 124 -21.86 -18.58 25.67
N ALA A 125 -21.85 -17.24 25.66
CA ALA A 125 -21.30 -16.46 24.56
C ALA A 125 -19.87 -15.97 24.89
N GLY A 126 -18.94 -16.24 23.98
CA GLY A 126 -17.58 -15.69 24.02
C GLY A 126 -17.27 -15.05 22.67
N VAL A 127 -16.72 -13.85 22.69
CA VAL A 127 -16.25 -13.16 21.48
C VAL A 127 -14.91 -12.50 21.77
N GLY A 128 -14.10 -12.38 20.73
CA GLY A 128 -12.88 -11.58 20.72
C GLY A 128 -12.91 -10.58 19.58
N VAL A 129 -12.16 -9.52 19.74
CA VAL A 129 -11.92 -8.52 18.69
C VAL A 129 -10.62 -8.83 17.96
N SER A 130 -10.63 -8.62 16.65
CA SER A 130 -9.59 -9.01 15.71
C SER A 130 -9.12 -7.79 14.92
N LEU A 131 -7.94 -7.93 14.28
CA LEU A 131 -7.47 -6.95 13.31
C LEU A 131 -8.54 -6.72 12.22
N ASN A 132 -8.67 -5.48 11.79
CA ASN A 132 -9.64 -5.01 10.79
C ASN A 132 -11.12 -5.10 11.18
N ASP A 133 -11.44 -5.53 12.41
CA ASP A 133 -12.80 -5.36 12.92
C ASP A 133 -13.20 -3.89 12.86
N SER A 134 -14.36 -3.63 12.27
CA SER A 134 -14.92 -2.30 12.09
C SER A 134 -16.18 -2.16 12.94
N PHE A 135 -16.31 -0.98 13.55
CA PHE A 135 -17.39 -0.63 14.47
C PHE A 135 -17.97 0.72 14.12
N THR A 136 -19.27 0.79 13.92
CA THR A 136 -19.96 2.05 13.62
C THR A 136 -20.38 2.73 14.91
N LEU A 137 -19.92 3.97 15.11
CA LEU A 137 -20.52 4.89 16.08
C LEU A 137 -21.56 5.76 15.38
N ALA A 138 -22.71 5.91 16.03
CA ALA A 138 -23.83 6.66 15.51
C ALA A 138 -24.41 7.59 16.58
N ASN A 139 -25.08 8.65 16.14
CA ASN A 139 -25.96 9.46 16.98
C ASN A 139 -27.40 9.26 16.50
N ALA A 140 -28.30 8.90 17.40
CA ALA A 140 -29.73 8.72 17.10
C ALA A 140 -30.01 7.78 15.88
N GLY A 141 -29.14 6.79 15.67
CA GLY A 141 -29.24 5.83 14.56
C GLY A 141 -28.60 6.27 13.24
N GLU A 142 -28.06 7.49 13.16
CA GLU A 142 -27.29 7.97 12.01
C GLU A 142 -25.79 7.74 12.26
N GLY A 143 -25.13 6.96 11.41
CA GLY A 143 -23.69 6.71 11.48
C GLY A 143 -22.89 8.01 11.38
N LYS A 144 -21.86 8.16 12.21
CA LYS A 144 -20.98 9.34 12.26
C LYS A 144 -19.53 8.99 11.98
N LEU A 145 -19.05 7.85 12.46
CA LEU A 145 -17.71 7.36 12.14
C LEU A 145 -17.62 5.84 12.27
N ILE A 146 -16.60 5.28 11.64
CA ILE A 146 -16.22 3.87 11.76
C ILE A 146 -14.90 3.80 12.54
N VAL A 147 -14.87 3.07 13.64
CA VAL A 147 -13.63 2.70 14.33
C VAL A 147 -13.14 1.37 13.79
N ARG A 148 -11.90 1.31 13.34
CA ARG A 148 -11.29 0.07 12.84
C ARG A 148 -10.04 -0.31 13.64
N ILE A 149 -9.94 -1.58 14.03
CA ILE A 149 -8.80 -2.06 14.82
C ILE A 149 -7.59 -2.27 13.91
N ALA A 150 -6.52 -1.51 14.16
CA ALA A 150 -5.26 -1.57 13.43
C ALA A 150 -4.21 -2.47 14.08
N GLY A 151 -4.33 -2.88 15.35
CA GLY A 151 -3.24 -3.61 16.03
C GLY A 151 -3.46 -3.96 17.49
N PHE A 152 -2.73 -5.00 17.95
CA PHE A 152 -2.63 -5.43 19.35
C PHE A 152 -1.17 -5.53 19.83
N ALA A 153 -0.78 -4.77 20.86
CA ALA A 153 0.57 -4.83 21.46
C ALA A 153 0.65 -5.84 22.63
N ALA A 154 1.72 -6.66 22.70
CA ALA A 154 1.90 -7.71 23.72
C ALA A 154 2.95 -7.35 24.80
N LYS A 155 2.86 -7.98 25.99
CA LYS A 155 3.69 -7.64 27.17
C LYS A 155 5.18 -8.00 27.05
N ASP A 156 5.55 -8.93 26.17
CA ASP A 156 6.94 -9.37 25.97
C ASP A 156 7.65 -8.64 24.82
N SER A 157 7.01 -7.64 24.19
CA SER A 157 7.72 -6.67 23.34
C SER A 157 8.34 -5.61 24.25
N THR A 158 9.66 -5.64 24.42
CA THR A 158 10.39 -4.79 25.38
C THR A 158 10.63 -3.35 24.90
N ASP A 159 10.02 -2.92 23.80
CA ASP A 159 10.12 -1.54 23.32
C ASP A 159 8.74 -0.89 23.30
N ALA A 160 8.64 0.25 23.99
CA ALA A 160 7.47 1.09 23.98
C ALA A 160 7.35 1.76 22.61
N ALA A 161 6.52 1.18 21.72
CA ALA A 161 6.06 1.89 20.53
C ALA A 161 5.08 2.99 20.97
N PRO A 162 5.11 4.20 20.42
CA PRO A 162 4.47 5.36 21.02
C PRO A 162 3.51 6.06 20.05
N ALA A 163 3.09 7.24 20.48
CA ALA A 163 2.00 8.02 19.93
C ALA A 163 2.24 8.44 18.48
N ALA A 164 1.21 8.28 17.66
CA ALA A 164 1.16 8.64 16.25
C ALA A 164 1.18 10.17 16.02
N GLY A 165 2.02 10.62 15.09
CA GLY A 165 1.59 11.36 13.90
C GLY A 165 1.44 10.40 12.71
N ASP A 166 0.29 10.43 12.04
CA ASP A 166 -0.01 9.87 10.71
C ASP A 166 0.74 8.57 10.32
N GLY A 167 0.23 7.42 10.77
CA GLY A 167 0.84 6.09 10.59
C GLY A 167 0.81 5.51 9.17
N GLU A 168 0.91 6.34 8.12
CA GLU A 168 1.08 5.87 6.75
C GLU A 168 2.57 5.84 6.41
N VAL A 169 3.20 4.67 6.47
CA VAL A 169 4.55 4.51 5.89
C VAL A 169 4.47 4.94 4.42
N ALA A 170 5.37 5.80 3.96
CA ALA A 170 5.40 6.22 2.57
C ALA A 170 6.22 5.25 1.70
N VAL A 171 6.04 5.31 0.39
CA VAL A 171 6.89 4.60 -0.57
C VAL A 171 7.38 5.62 -1.59
N GLU A 172 8.69 5.68 -1.75
CA GLU A 172 9.34 6.51 -2.75
C GLU A 172 10.20 5.66 -3.69
N ALA A 173 10.11 5.94 -4.98
CA ALA A 173 10.92 5.31 -6.00
C ALA A 173 11.73 6.35 -6.76
N LYS A 174 13.04 6.10 -6.88
CA LYS A 174 13.94 6.94 -7.68
C LYS A 174 14.61 6.10 -8.76
N GLY A 175 14.36 6.45 -10.00
CA GLY A 175 15.11 5.91 -11.13
C GLY A 175 16.46 6.60 -11.31
N ALA A 176 17.53 5.82 -11.47
CA ALA A 176 18.80 6.32 -11.97
C ALA A 176 18.89 6.07 -13.47
N SER A 177 19.41 7.07 -14.17
CA SER A 177 19.30 7.15 -15.62
C SER A 177 20.50 6.49 -16.33
N HIS A 178 21.61 6.28 -15.64
CA HIS A 178 22.80 5.58 -16.11
C HIS A 178 22.87 4.18 -15.48
N LEU A 179 23.55 3.25 -16.15
CA LEU A 179 23.66 1.84 -15.74
C LEU A 179 24.63 1.60 -14.58
N ASP A 180 25.04 2.65 -13.86
CA ASP A 180 25.80 2.46 -12.62
C ASP A 180 24.78 2.31 -11.48
N PRO A 181 24.61 1.12 -10.90
CA PRO A 181 23.70 0.94 -9.78
C PRO A 181 24.12 1.74 -8.53
N TYR A 182 25.28 2.41 -8.58
CA TYR A 182 25.92 3.13 -7.49
C TYR A 182 25.98 4.65 -7.69
N GLU A 183 25.08 5.27 -8.47
CA GLU A 183 24.93 6.73 -8.45
C GLU A 183 24.61 7.16 -7.03
N ASP A 184 25.67 7.60 -6.36
CA ASP A 184 25.66 7.75 -4.93
C ASP A 184 24.76 8.93 -4.58
N SER A 185 23.61 8.62 -3.99
CA SER A 185 22.60 9.59 -3.63
C SER A 185 22.45 9.60 -2.12
N THR A 186 22.45 10.78 -1.51
CA THR A 186 22.13 10.89 -0.09
C THR A 186 20.64 10.66 0.12
N ILE A 187 20.31 9.77 1.05
CA ILE A 187 18.95 9.46 1.50
C ILE A 187 18.61 10.46 2.61
N PRO A 188 17.68 11.40 2.41
CA PRO A 188 17.31 12.35 3.44
C PRO A 188 16.57 11.63 4.58
N ARG A 189 16.59 12.20 5.79
CA ARG A 189 15.69 11.79 6.86
C ARG A 189 14.28 12.28 6.52
N PRO A 190 13.29 11.39 6.33
CA PRO A 190 11.95 11.81 5.95
C PRO A 190 11.16 12.26 7.19
N SER A 191 10.10 13.05 6.96
CA SER A 191 9.14 13.40 8.03
C SER A 191 8.25 12.22 8.43
N VAL A 192 8.12 11.22 7.54
CA VAL A 192 7.33 10.00 7.72
C VAL A 192 8.20 8.82 7.28
N THR A 193 8.20 7.71 8.02
CA THR A 193 9.01 6.54 7.64
C THR A 193 8.68 6.11 6.22
N THR A 194 9.71 5.90 5.40
CA THR A 194 9.58 5.73 3.96
C THR A 194 10.36 4.51 3.48
N VAL A 195 9.71 3.63 2.71
CA VAL A 195 10.40 2.61 1.92
C VAL A 195 10.97 3.26 0.68
N HIS A 196 12.29 3.26 0.54
CA HIS A 196 12.95 3.75 -0.65
C HIS A 196 13.31 2.59 -1.58
N VAL A 197 12.94 2.75 -2.86
CA VAL A 197 13.34 1.87 -3.95
C VAL A 197 14.15 2.67 -4.96
N TYR A 198 15.44 2.39 -5.06
CA TYR A 198 16.28 2.93 -6.12
C TYR A 198 16.34 1.93 -7.25
N TYR A 199 15.98 2.36 -8.44
CA TYR A 199 15.86 1.50 -9.60
C TYR A 199 16.83 1.94 -10.69
N VAL A 200 17.57 0.98 -11.23
CA VAL A 200 18.38 1.15 -12.43
C VAL A 200 18.05 0.03 -13.39
N GLY A 201 17.93 0.33 -14.68
CA GLY A 201 17.92 -0.71 -15.67
C GLY A 201 17.81 -0.23 -17.11
N ALA A 202 18.05 -1.17 -18.00
CA ALA A 202 18.04 -0.96 -19.42
C ALA A 202 17.49 -2.18 -20.15
N THR A 203 16.86 -1.89 -21.27
CA THR A 203 16.44 -2.89 -22.25
C THR A 203 17.20 -2.65 -23.54
N SER A 204 17.83 -3.68 -24.09
CA SER A 204 18.48 -3.59 -25.41
C SER A 204 17.84 -4.49 -26.42
N TYR A 205 17.72 -3.94 -27.63
CA TYR A 205 17.34 -4.62 -28.84
C TYR A 205 18.56 -4.68 -29.75
N PRO A 206 19.43 -5.70 -29.59
CA PRO A 206 20.54 -5.91 -30.50
C PRO A 206 19.98 -6.14 -31.90
N VAL A 207 20.40 -5.29 -32.83
CA VAL A 207 20.12 -5.46 -34.26
C VAL A 207 21.38 -6.03 -34.91
N ASP A 208 21.30 -7.31 -35.31
CA ASP A 208 22.35 -7.93 -36.12
C ASP A 208 22.51 -7.12 -37.42
N SER A 209 23.73 -6.64 -37.65
CA SER A 209 24.07 -5.85 -38.83
C SER A 209 24.29 -6.70 -40.09
N ALA A 210 24.02 -8.01 -40.03
CA ALA A 210 24.03 -8.89 -41.18
C ALA A 210 22.72 -8.75 -41.95
N ALA A 211 22.78 -8.23 -43.18
CA ALA A 211 21.62 -8.17 -44.07
C ALA A 211 21.00 -9.57 -44.21
N PRO A 212 19.69 -9.74 -43.97
CA PRO A 212 19.03 -10.98 -44.34
C PRO A 212 19.26 -11.18 -45.85
N GLY A 213 19.73 -12.36 -46.25
CA GLY A 213 19.83 -12.67 -47.67
C GLY A 213 18.45 -12.53 -48.32
N ASP A 214 18.40 -12.11 -49.59
CA ASP A 214 17.15 -11.97 -50.35
C ASP A 214 16.28 -13.21 -50.13
N ASN A 215 15.12 -13.04 -49.49
CA ASN A 215 14.09 -14.04 -49.13
C ASN A 215 14.19 -14.75 -47.76
N GLN A 216 14.96 -14.26 -46.78
CA GLN A 216 14.78 -14.72 -45.39
C GLN A 216 13.79 -13.83 -44.62
N GLU A 217 12.79 -14.47 -44.00
CA GLU A 217 11.91 -13.84 -43.02
C GLU A 217 12.78 -13.38 -41.84
N GLN A 218 12.70 -12.09 -41.52
CA GLN A 218 13.59 -11.48 -40.55
C GLN A 218 13.30 -12.02 -39.15
N SER A 219 14.35 -12.40 -38.42
CA SER A 219 14.19 -12.92 -37.04
C SER A 219 13.59 -11.83 -36.13
N PRO A 220 12.73 -12.20 -35.17
CA PRO A 220 12.18 -11.26 -34.20
C PRO A 220 13.33 -10.56 -33.45
N LEU A 221 13.11 -9.30 -33.05
CA LEU A 221 14.08 -8.55 -32.26
C LEU A 221 14.38 -9.32 -30.98
N ARG A 222 15.66 -9.69 -30.80
CA ARG A 222 16.14 -10.19 -29.52
C ARG A 222 16.04 -9.07 -28.49
N ARG A 223 15.82 -9.42 -27.25
CA ARG A 223 15.69 -8.48 -26.13
C ARG A 223 16.56 -8.94 -24.98
N VAL A 224 17.43 -8.07 -24.50
CA VAL A 224 18.20 -8.27 -23.27
C VAL A 224 17.75 -7.23 -22.25
N THR A 225 17.36 -7.67 -21.06
CA THR A 225 16.92 -6.78 -19.98
C THR A 225 17.85 -6.91 -18.78
N VAL A 226 18.35 -5.77 -18.30
CA VAL A 226 19.14 -5.66 -17.08
C VAL A 226 18.45 -4.72 -16.12
N SER A 227 18.33 -5.09 -14.86
CA SER A 227 17.81 -4.21 -13.82
C SER A 227 18.39 -4.51 -12.44
N THR A 228 18.48 -3.48 -11.62
CA THR A 228 18.89 -3.53 -10.22
C THR A 228 17.96 -2.67 -9.39
N PHE A 229 17.58 -3.20 -8.24
CA PHE A 229 16.74 -2.55 -7.24
C PHE A 229 17.55 -2.50 -5.95
N LEU A 230 17.77 -1.31 -5.39
CA LEU A 230 18.23 -1.16 -4.00
C LEU A 230 17.01 -0.79 -3.16
N ILE A 231 16.77 -1.56 -2.10
CA ILE A 231 15.59 -1.43 -1.25
C ILE A 231 16.01 -1.23 0.20
N GLY A 232 15.44 -0.23 0.87
CA GLY A 232 15.63 -0.01 2.31
C GLY A 232 14.57 0.89 2.91
N VAL A 233 14.64 1.09 4.23
CA VAL A 233 13.70 1.94 4.98
C VAL A 233 14.47 3.10 5.57
N ALA A 234 14.03 4.33 5.29
CA ALA A 234 14.47 5.52 5.99
C ALA A 234 13.44 5.86 7.06
N TYR A 235 13.84 5.78 8.33
CA TYR A 235 12.92 6.04 9.44
C TYR A 235 12.73 7.54 9.65
N SER A 236 11.50 7.95 9.96
CA SER A 236 11.26 9.29 10.50
C SER A 236 11.96 9.43 11.86
N GLN A 237 12.31 10.67 12.22
CA GLN A 237 12.87 10.91 13.54
C GLN A 237 11.90 10.49 14.64
N GLU A 238 10.61 10.74 14.41
CA GLU A 238 9.54 10.31 15.28
C GLU A 238 9.62 8.80 15.52
N ASP A 239 9.55 7.96 14.49
CA ASP A 239 9.57 6.49 14.63
C ASP A 239 10.85 5.95 15.29
N LEU A 240 11.98 6.62 15.13
CA LEU A 240 13.22 6.26 15.84
C LEU A 240 13.18 6.59 17.32
N ASP A 241 12.78 7.81 17.69
CA ASP A 241 12.61 8.24 19.09
C ASP A 241 11.64 7.31 19.84
N ASN A 242 10.79 6.71 19.03
CA ASN A 242 9.68 5.88 19.37
C ASN A 242 10.00 4.38 19.38
N GLY A 243 11.21 3.98 18.98
CA GLY A 243 11.61 2.57 18.96
C GLY A 243 10.79 1.68 18.01
N VAL A 244 10.11 2.28 17.02
CA VAL A 244 9.36 1.53 16.00
C VAL A 244 10.34 0.71 15.18
N SER A 245 9.96 -0.53 14.87
CA SER A 245 10.75 -1.43 14.03
C SER A 245 9.88 -1.96 12.89
N TYR A 246 10.41 -1.91 11.69
CA TYR A 246 9.84 -2.55 10.52
C TYR A 246 10.72 -3.70 10.02
N TYR A 247 10.09 -4.60 9.29
CA TYR A 247 10.74 -5.78 8.74
C TYR A 247 10.44 -5.87 7.24
N LEU A 248 11.48 -6.16 6.45
CA LEU A 248 11.37 -6.31 5.02
C LEU A 248 11.37 -7.79 4.66
N THR A 249 10.60 -8.13 3.64
CA THR A 249 10.68 -9.41 2.94
C THR A 249 10.83 -9.13 1.45
N LEU A 250 11.95 -9.57 0.87
CA LEU A 250 12.21 -9.48 -0.56
C LEU A 250 12.09 -10.86 -1.18
N ASP A 251 11.25 -11.00 -2.20
CA ASP A 251 10.95 -12.30 -2.80
C ASP A 251 10.64 -12.15 -4.31
N SER A 252 10.31 -13.26 -4.95
CA SER A 252 9.83 -13.32 -6.35
C SER A 252 8.51 -14.09 -6.39
N GLU A 253 7.52 -13.59 -7.13
CA GLU A 253 6.27 -14.34 -7.37
C GLU A 253 6.52 -15.66 -8.12
N ASP A 254 7.54 -15.67 -8.99
CA ASP A 254 7.99 -16.86 -9.70
C ASP A 254 9.27 -17.42 -9.02
N PRO A 255 9.21 -18.60 -8.39
CA PRO A 255 10.39 -19.22 -7.79
C PRO A 255 11.41 -19.74 -8.82
N SER A 256 11.05 -19.80 -10.12
CA SER A 256 11.96 -20.09 -11.23
C SER A 256 12.60 -18.84 -11.85
N SER A 257 12.31 -17.67 -11.27
CA SER A 257 12.82 -16.37 -11.71
C SER A 257 14.35 -16.31 -11.74
N ALA A 258 14.88 -15.67 -12.78
CA ALA A 258 16.29 -15.31 -12.91
C ALA A 258 16.68 -14.07 -12.05
N LEU A 259 15.88 -13.74 -11.03
CA LEU A 259 16.23 -12.70 -10.06
C LEU A 259 17.35 -13.21 -9.14
N SER A 260 18.42 -12.43 -9.09
CA SER A 260 19.46 -12.53 -8.08
C SER A 260 19.13 -11.62 -6.90
N PHE A 261 19.36 -12.10 -5.69
CA PHE A 261 19.13 -11.34 -4.47
C PHE A 261 20.41 -11.32 -3.65
N ASP A 262 20.81 -10.14 -3.20
CA ASP A 262 21.83 -9.95 -2.16
C ASP A 262 21.14 -9.31 -0.96
N ILE A 263 20.68 -10.20 -0.07
CA ILE A 263 19.95 -9.85 1.16
C ILE A 263 20.84 -10.21 2.33
N ARG A 264 21.11 -9.23 3.20
CA ARG A 264 21.91 -9.40 4.41
C ARG A 264 21.15 -8.84 5.61
N ASP A 265 21.26 -9.53 6.74
CA ASP A 265 20.75 -9.06 8.04
C ASP A 265 21.69 -8.02 8.68
N GLU A 266 21.37 -7.59 9.89
CA GLU A 266 22.18 -6.64 10.66
C GLU A 266 23.58 -7.16 11.05
N ASN A 267 23.80 -8.48 10.92
CA ASN A 267 25.06 -9.15 11.20
C ASN A 267 25.85 -9.48 9.92
N HIS A 268 25.46 -8.91 8.78
CA HIS A 268 26.00 -9.20 7.44
C HIS A 268 25.85 -10.65 7.00
N THR A 269 24.92 -11.40 7.58
CA THR A 269 24.65 -12.79 7.21
C THR A 269 23.70 -12.81 6.02
N SER A 270 24.09 -13.51 4.96
CA SER A 270 23.26 -13.66 3.76
C SER A 270 21.98 -14.43 4.07
N LEU A 271 20.86 -13.91 3.58
CA LEU A 271 19.53 -14.49 3.75
C LEU A 271 19.00 -15.02 2.43
N THR A 272 18.14 -16.03 2.52
CA THR A 272 17.38 -16.52 1.36
C THR A 272 16.25 -15.55 1.01
N PRO A 273 15.90 -15.39 -0.29
CA PRO A 273 14.68 -14.68 -0.68
C PRO A 273 13.46 -15.25 0.03
N GLY A 274 12.50 -14.37 0.35
CA GLY A 274 11.32 -14.71 1.14
C GLY A 274 11.54 -14.75 2.66
N THR A 275 12.79 -14.65 3.14
CA THR A 275 13.08 -14.50 4.58
C THR A 275 12.81 -13.07 5.02
N THR A 276 12.02 -12.91 6.09
CA THR A 276 11.77 -11.63 6.76
C THR A 276 12.98 -11.22 7.61
N TYR A 277 13.40 -9.96 7.50
CA TYR A 277 14.53 -9.42 8.26
C TYR A 277 14.26 -8.00 8.74
N LYS A 278 14.93 -7.58 9.82
CA LYS A 278 14.75 -6.24 10.40
C LYS A 278 15.31 -5.18 9.45
N ALA A 279 14.52 -4.16 9.15
CA ALA A 279 14.99 -3.02 8.38
C ALA A 279 15.81 -2.08 9.26
N LEU A 280 17.07 -1.84 8.89
CA LEU A 280 17.93 -0.84 9.52
C LEU A 280 17.67 0.54 8.91
N ASP A 281 17.93 1.60 9.68
CA ASP A 281 17.73 2.97 9.20
C ASP A 281 18.72 3.33 8.09
N ALA A 282 18.19 3.58 6.89
CA ALA A 282 18.94 4.01 5.73
C ALA A 282 19.06 5.55 5.63
N ALA A 283 18.34 6.31 6.46
CA ALA A 283 18.38 7.77 6.43
C ALA A 283 19.78 8.33 6.70
N GLU A 284 20.07 9.49 6.12
CA GLU A 284 21.33 10.26 6.28
C GLU A 284 22.58 9.55 5.77
N LYS A 285 22.40 8.47 5.02
CA LYS A 285 23.47 7.71 4.36
C LYS A 285 23.43 7.96 2.85
N SER A 286 24.56 7.74 2.20
CA SER A 286 24.56 7.58 0.75
C SER A 286 24.04 6.18 0.39
N THR A 287 23.48 5.98 -0.80
CA THR A 287 22.99 4.67 -1.26
C THR A 287 24.09 3.60 -1.17
N ASN A 288 25.35 3.96 -1.47
CA ASN A 288 26.49 3.04 -1.35
C ASN A 288 26.82 2.70 0.10
N ALA A 289 26.78 3.69 1.00
CA ALA A 289 27.01 3.47 2.42
C ALA A 289 25.91 2.60 3.04
N ALA A 290 24.64 2.87 2.69
CA ALA A 290 23.48 2.13 3.16
C ALA A 290 23.47 0.68 2.65
N TYR A 291 23.91 0.42 1.42
CA TYR A 291 24.13 -0.94 0.95
C TYR A 291 25.32 -1.62 1.66
N SER A 292 26.40 -0.89 1.90
CA SER A 292 27.60 -1.44 2.55
C SER A 292 27.34 -1.88 3.99
N ASP A 293 26.48 -1.17 4.73
CA ASP A 293 26.14 -1.43 6.13
C ASP A 293 24.84 -2.21 6.34
N THR A 294 24.29 -2.80 5.27
CA THR A 294 23.07 -3.63 5.22
C THR A 294 21.75 -2.91 5.52
N SER A 295 21.74 -1.58 5.59
CA SER A 295 20.49 -0.79 5.64
C SER A 295 19.72 -0.78 4.32
N MET A 296 20.37 -1.17 3.22
CA MET A 296 19.72 -1.48 1.95
C MET A 296 20.17 -2.84 1.41
N ASN A 297 19.24 -3.56 0.81
CA ASN A 297 19.47 -4.84 0.14
C ASN A 297 19.14 -4.76 -1.35
N VAL A 298 19.63 -5.73 -2.12
CA VAL A 298 19.59 -5.68 -3.58
C VAL A 298 18.81 -6.83 -4.19
N ALA A 299 18.02 -6.53 -5.21
CA ALA A 299 17.52 -7.49 -6.18
C ALA A 299 17.98 -7.09 -7.58
N GLY A 300 18.42 -8.05 -8.39
CA GLY A 300 18.97 -7.80 -9.72
C GLY A 300 18.51 -8.84 -10.74
N HIS A 301 18.39 -8.44 -12.00
CA HIS A 301 18.00 -9.28 -13.12
C HIS A 301 18.88 -8.96 -14.33
N SER A 302 19.29 -9.98 -15.07
CA SER A 302 20.07 -9.82 -16.30
C SER A 302 19.89 -11.04 -17.21
N GLU A 303 18.93 -11.00 -18.14
CA GLU A 303 18.63 -12.12 -19.05
C GLU A 303 18.22 -11.67 -20.46
N GLU A 304 18.33 -12.57 -21.44
CA GLU A 304 17.74 -12.43 -22.78
C GLU A 304 16.24 -12.83 -22.75
N ALA A 305 15.44 -12.14 -21.93
CA ALA A 305 14.06 -12.52 -21.65
C ALA A 305 13.13 -11.31 -21.38
N GLY A 306 11.95 -11.58 -20.84
CA GLY A 306 11.11 -10.55 -20.23
C GLY A 306 11.67 -10.10 -18.89
N LYS A 307 11.49 -8.82 -18.57
CA LYS A 307 11.91 -8.26 -17.29
C LYS A 307 11.16 -8.94 -16.14
N MET A 308 11.92 -9.30 -15.11
CA MET A 308 11.42 -9.80 -13.84
C MET A 308 11.52 -8.73 -12.76
N PHE A 309 10.61 -8.78 -11.79
CA PHE A 309 10.53 -7.82 -10.69
C PHE A 309 10.52 -8.54 -9.34
N PRO A 310 11.20 -8.01 -8.31
CA PRO A 310 11.01 -8.48 -6.95
C PRO A 310 9.65 -8.05 -6.42
N THR A 311 9.12 -8.80 -5.46
CA THR A 311 8.02 -8.36 -4.60
C THR A 311 8.61 -7.90 -3.27
N ILE A 312 8.21 -6.71 -2.81
CA ILE A 312 8.68 -6.14 -1.55
C ILE A 312 7.51 -6.08 -0.59
N ARG A 313 7.68 -6.68 0.60
CA ARG A 313 6.73 -6.55 1.69
C ARG A 313 7.39 -5.87 2.88
N LEU A 314 6.68 -4.95 3.49
CA LEU A 314 7.04 -4.32 4.74
C LEU A 314 6.03 -4.76 5.80
N SER A 315 6.51 -5.24 6.95
CA SER A 315 5.68 -5.58 8.10
C SER A 315 6.09 -4.85 9.36
N SER A 316 5.15 -4.73 10.30
CA SER A 316 5.38 -4.22 11.67
C SER A 316 5.85 -5.31 12.63
N ASP A 317 5.87 -6.57 12.21
CA ASP A 317 6.25 -7.72 13.03
C ASP A 317 7.37 -8.56 12.39
N PRO A 318 8.20 -9.24 13.21
CA PRO A 318 9.32 -10.04 12.74
C PRO A 318 8.91 -11.31 11.98
N ASP A 319 7.67 -11.79 12.12
CA ASP A 319 7.20 -12.97 11.39
C ASP A 319 6.72 -12.62 9.98
N GLY A 320 6.60 -11.33 9.62
CA GLY A 320 6.13 -10.89 8.31
C GLY A 320 4.63 -11.08 8.10
N LYS A 321 3.83 -11.08 9.17
CA LYS A 321 2.37 -11.38 9.12
C LYS A 321 1.52 -10.12 9.06
N ASP A 322 1.95 -9.06 9.72
CA ASP A 322 1.28 -7.77 9.82
C ASP A 322 1.81 -6.84 8.74
N ILE A 323 1.30 -7.02 7.52
CA ILE A 323 1.77 -6.30 6.33
C ILE A 323 1.32 -4.84 6.38
N VAL A 324 2.29 -3.94 6.37
CA VAL A 324 2.12 -2.48 6.30
C VAL A 324 2.12 -2.00 4.85
N LYS A 325 3.01 -2.55 4.02
CA LYS A 325 3.06 -2.29 2.57
C LYS A 325 3.36 -3.55 1.79
N ASN A 326 2.70 -3.67 0.64
CA ASN A 326 3.01 -4.60 -0.42
C ASN A 326 3.32 -3.78 -1.67
N ILE A 327 4.57 -3.86 -2.14
CA ILE A 327 5.05 -3.07 -3.26
C ILE A 327 5.35 -4.01 -4.42
N ARG A 328 4.66 -3.75 -5.53
CA ARG A 328 4.81 -4.47 -6.80
C ARG A 328 5.17 -3.51 -7.92
N PHE A 329 5.61 -4.07 -9.04
CA PHE A 329 6.12 -3.30 -10.17
C PHE A 329 5.35 -3.58 -11.44
N GLU A 330 5.27 -2.57 -12.30
CA GLU A 330 4.72 -2.71 -13.64
C GLU A 330 5.73 -2.19 -14.67
N ASN A 331 6.03 -3.02 -15.68
CA ASN A 331 6.85 -2.57 -16.81
C ASN A 331 6.01 -1.70 -17.75
N LYS A 332 6.40 -0.44 -17.92
CA LYS A 332 5.83 0.51 -18.88
C LYS A 332 6.82 0.87 -19.99
N THR A 333 7.93 0.13 -20.13
CA THR A 333 8.84 0.27 -21.26
C THR A 333 8.12 -0.16 -22.55
N PRO A 334 8.03 0.71 -23.58
CA PRO A 334 7.40 0.35 -24.85
C PRO A 334 8.12 -0.80 -25.54
N GLU A 335 7.42 -1.50 -26.43
CA GLU A 335 8.02 -2.63 -27.14
C GLU A 335 9.09 -2.16 -28.13
N GLY A 336 10.07 -3.02 -28.42
CA GLY A 336 11.24 -2.66 -29.23
C GLY A 336 10.91 -2.16 -30.63
N THR A 337 9.78 -2.63 -31.18
CA THR A 337 9.25 -2.18 -32.48
C THR A 337 8.90 -0.70 -32.52
N GLU A 338 8.67 -0.06 -31.38
CA GLU A 338 8.39 1.38 -31.30
C GLU A 338 9.67 2.23 -31.36
N PHE A 339 10.84 1.63 -31.14
CA PHE A 339 12.15 2.31 -31.16
C PHE A 339 12.94 2.07 -32.45
N VAL A 340 12.34 1.38 -33.43
CA VAL A 340 12.96 1.08 -34.71
C VAL A 340 12.07 1.47 -35.88
N GLU A 341 12.70 1.87 -36.97
CA GLU A 341 12.10 1.99 -38.29
C GLU A 341 12.50 0.77 -39.12
N GLN A 342 11.55 0.24 -39.89
CA GLN A 342 11.80 -0.87 -40.81
C GLN A 342 12.33 -0.32 -42.15
N GLY A 343 13.55 -0.66 -42.51
CA GLY A 343 14.17 -0.32 -43.79
C GLY A 343 14.52 -1.55 -44.64
N GLU A 344 14.99 -1.32 -45.87
CA GLU A 344 15.37 -2.38 -46.82
C GLU A 344 16.50 -3.29 -46.28
N ASN A 345 17.31 -2.79 -45.35
CA ASN A 345 18.45 -3.51 -44.75
C ASN A 345 18.20 -3.95 -43.29
N GLY A 346 16.93 -3.95 -42.85
CA GLY A 346 16.52 -4.37 -41.51
C GLY A 346 16.06 -3.22 -40.61
N HIS A 347 16.20 -3.39 -39.30
CA HIS A 347 15.74 -2.42 -38.31
C HIS A 347 16.82 -1.36 -38.05
N THR A 348 16.44 -0.08 -38.14
CA THR A 348 17.29 1.04 -37.77
C THR A 348 16.66 1.81 -36.61
N PRO A 349 17.45 2.44 -35.71
CA PRO A 349 16.90 3.28 -34.66
C PRO A 349 15.98 4.38 -35.24
N THR A 350 14.83 4.59 -34.61
CA THR A 350 13.85 5.62 -35.04
C THR A 350 14.36 7.04 -34.82
N GLY A 351 14.06 7.95 -35.75
CA GLY A 351 14.24 9.38 -35.51
C GLY A 351 13.17 9.99 -34.59
N ASN A 352 12.06 9.27 -34.39
CA ASN A 352 10.89 9.72 -33.66
C ASN A 352 10.54 8.68 -32.56
N PRO A 353 11.11 8.81 -31.35
CA PRO A 353 10.84 7.88 -30.27
C PRO A 353 9.38 7.94 -29.79
N PRO A 354 8.88 6.87 -29.14
CA PRO A 354 7.54 6.84 -28.56
C PRO A 354 7.35 7.94 -27.50
N ALA A 355 6.10 8.26 -27.22
CA ALA A 355 5.75 9.32 -26.28
C ALA A 355 6.35 9.07 -24.88
N GLY A 356 6.91 10.11 -24.27
CA GLY A 356 7.59 10.01 -22.98
C GLY A 356 9.03 9.50 -23.08
N TYR A 357 9.60 9.40 -24.29
CA TYR A 357 11.01 9.09 -24.54
C TYR A 357 11.66 10.14 -25.43
N HIS A 358 12.96 10.32 -25.25
CA HIS A 358 13.81 11.14 -26.11
C HIS A 358 15.13 10.43 -26.42
N HIS A 359 15.74 10.76 -27.55
CA HIS A 359 17.09 10.30 -27.89
C HIS A 359 18.09 10.96 -26.93
N ASP A 360 18.84 10.14 -26.19
CA ASP A 360 19.91 10.58 -25.28
C ASP A 360 21.29 10.32 -25.91
N GLN A 361 21.75 11.31 -26.69
CA GLN A 361 23.04 11.25 -27.39
C GLN A 361 24.25 11.04 -26.46
N ASN A 362 24.16 11.45 -25.19
CA ASN A 362 25.26 11.27 -24.24
C ASN A 362 25.42 9.81 -23.83
N ARG A 363 24.42 8.97 -24.10
CA ARG A 363 24.40 7.54 -23.77
C ARG A 363 24.58 6.63 -24.97
N ASP A 364 24.69 7.17 -26.18
CA ASP A 364 24.98 6.36 -27.35
C ASP A 364 26.28 5.56 -27.12
N LYS A 365 26.17 4.23 -27.19
CA LYS A 365 27.28 3.29 -26.95
C LYS A 365 27.71 2.68 -28.27
N GLY A 366 28.79 3.20 -28.85
CA GLY A 366 29.32 2.69 -30.12
C GLY A 366 28.34 2.90 -31.28
N ARG A 367 27.70 1.83 -31.74
CA ARG A 367 26.66 1.89 -32.79
C ARG A 367 25.23 1.78 -32.24
N ALA A 368 25.07 1.70 -30.92
CA ALA A 368 23.78 1.66 -30.28
C ALA A 368 23.29 3.06 -29.92
N THR A 369 22.07 3.36 -30.35
CA THR A 369 21.32 4.57 -30.03
C THR A 369 20.56 4.35 -28.73
N ALA A 370 20.67 5.31 -27.81
CA ALA A 370 20.02 5.25 -26.50
C ALA A 370 18.79 6.15 -26.44
N TYR A 371 17.66 5.63 -25.97
CA TYR A 371 16.44 6.38 -25.70
C TYR A 371 16.18 6.37 -24.20
N ALA A 372 16.10 7.56 -23.61
CA ALA A 372 15.81 7.72 -22.20
C ALA A 372 14.33 8.10 -22.01
N PRO A 373 13.66 7.57 -20.99
CA PRO A 373 12.32 8.02 -20.64
C PRO A 373 12.39 9.37 -19.92
N ASP A 374 11.34 10.18 -20.05
CA ASP A 374 11.20 11.46 -19.34
C ASP A 374 11.01 11.26 -17.82
N SER A 375 10.43 10.11 -17.43
CA SER A 375 10.39 9.63 -16.05
C SER A 375 10.59 8.12 -16.02
N ILE A 376 11.56 7.68 -15.22
CA ILE A 376 11.95 6.27 -15.04
C ILE A 376 11.00 5.56 -14.09
N THR A 377 10.58 6.23 -13.00
CA THR A 377 9.73 5.64 -11.97
C THR A 377 8.54 6.54 -11.65
N THR A 378 7.36 5.94 -11.50
CA THR A 378 6.17 6.60 -10.96
C THR A 378 5.56 5.72 -9.88
N VAL A 379 5.31 6.27 -8.69
CA VAL A 379 4.66 5.54 -7.59
C VAL A 379 3.17 5.85 -7.59
N THR A 380 2.35 4.81 -7.55
CA THR A 380 0.89 4.91 -7.42
C THR A 380 0.44 4.06 -6.24
N THR A 381 -0.18 4.68 -5.25
CA THR A 381 -0.85 3.99 -4.14
C THR A 381 -2.31 3.79 -4.51
N ASN A 382 -2.84 2.58 -4.30
CA ASN A 382 -4.25 2.33 -4.53
C ASN A 382 -5.11 3.10 -3.50
N PRO A 383 -6.02 4.00 -3.93
CA PRO A 383 -6.85 4.77 -3.00
C PRO A 383 -7.77 3.89 -2.13
N GLY A 384 -8.17 2.71 -2.61
CA GLY A 384 -9.02 1.77 -1.89
C GLY A 384 -8.27 0.77 -1.02
N ASP A 385 -6.95 0.69 -1.17
CA ASP A 385 -6.06 -0.15 -0.36
C ASP A 385 -4.67 0.50 -0.26
N PRO A 386 -4.43 1.35 0.75
CA PRO A 386 -3.15 2.05 0.90
C PRO A 386 -1.98 1.11 1.23
N THR A 387 -2.24 -0.18 1.45
CA THR A 387 -1.17 -1.18 1.62
C THR A 387 -0.63 -1.66 0.26
N ASP A 388 -1.41 -1.61 -0.82
CA ASP A 388 -0.98 -1.98 -2.18
C ASP A 388 -0.40 -0.78 -2.93
N VAL A 389 0.90 -0.86 -3.22
CA VAL A 389 1.64 0.17 -3.94
C VAL A 389 2.21 -0.39 -5.23
N VAL A 390 1.99 0.33 -6.32
CA VAL A 390 2.52 0.00 -7.64
C VAL A 390 3.59 1.00 -8.04
N ILE A 391 4.78 0.50 -8.37
CA ILE A 391 5.83 1.30 -8.98
C ILE A 391 5.87 0.97 -10.47
N GLU A 392 5.46 1.93 -11.30
CA GLU A 392 5.63 1.85 -12.74
C GLU A 392 7.09 2.15 -13.10
N ILE A 393 7.67 1.32 -13.96
CA ILE A 393 9.08 1.42 -14.38
C ILE A 393 9.18 1.58 -15.90
N ARG A 394 10.09 2.47 -16.32
CA ARG A 394 10.53 2.65 -17.70
C ARG A 394 12.04 2.56 -17.80
N ASP A 395 12.53 1.75 -18.71
CA ASP A 395 13.96 1.54 -18.90
C ASP A 395 14.58 2.58 -19.82
N VAL A 396 15.90 2.74 -19.72
CA VAL A 396 16.65 3.25 -20.87
C VAL A 396 16.69 2.15 -21.94
N VAL A 397 16.27 2.49 -23.16
CA VAL A 397 16.22 1.56 -24.27
C VAL A 397 17.42 1.78 -25.19
N TYR A 398 18.17 0.72 -25.49
CA TYR A 398 19.23 0.76 -26.46
C TYR A 398 18.88 -0.03 -27.71
N VAL A 399 19.10 0.58 -28.87
CA VAL A 399 18.87 -0.06 -30.18
C VAL A 399 20.17 -0.01 -30.97
N GLY A 400 20.72 -1.17 -31.31
CA GLY A 400 21.98 -1.25 -32.06
C GLY A 400 22.89 -2.38 -31.60
N ASP A 401 24.06 -2.48 -32.24
CA ASP A 401 25.09 -3.47 -31.88
C ASP A 401 25.76 -3.08 -30.54
N LEU A 402 25.17 -3.54 -29.45
CA LEU A 402 25.74 -3.52 -28.11
C LEU A 402 26.40 -4.86 -27.84
N LYS A 403 27.74 -4.86 -27.83
CA LYS A 403 28.48 -6.05 -27.39
C LYS A 403 28.09 -6.38 -25.94
N PRO A 404 27.79 -7.65 -25.60
CA PRO A 404 27.45 -8.07 -24.24
C PRO A 404 28.49 -7.67 -23.16
N SER A 405 29.75 -7.44 -23.56
CA SER A 405 30.81 -6.98 -22.64
C SER A 405 30.77 -5.48 -22.30
N ALA A 406 29.80 -4.73 -22.82
CA ALA A 406 29.64 -3.29 -22.60
C ALA A 406 28.53 -2.95 -21.58
N TRP A 407 27.98 -3.98 -20.94
CA TRP A 407 26.92 -3.94 -19.93
C TRP A 407 27.51 -3.85 -18.54
#